data_AF-A0AB39HN26-F1
#
_entry.id   AF-A0AB39HN26-F1
#
_cell.length_a   1.000
_cell.length_b   1.000
_cell.length_c   1.000
_cell.angle_alpha   90.00
_cell.angle_beta   90.00
_cell.angle_gamma   90.00
#
_symmetry.space_group_name_H-M   'P 1'
#
loop_
_entity.id
_entity.type
_entity.pdbx_description
1 polymer ?
#
loop_
_entity_poly.entity_id
_entity_poly.type
_entity_poly.pdbx_seq_one_letter_code
_entity_poly.pdbx_strand_id
1 'polypeptide(L)'
;MCIENDLLAIKKIFIDYPRLYKVKKQELVKAEQERQDLLHVLELGKLDAIKMGKITRELKQVQIRRRQIKNNLEVLEVISKFSQAFNNNTNKSKQIETVMNTVKNITERDRKYTMRVRTDLQKLVEVGE
;
A
#
# COMPACT_ATOMS: atom_id res chain seq x y z
N MET A 1 31.30 11.52 10.15
CA MET A 1 29.98 11.26 10.78
C MET A 1 29.20 12.56 10.73
N CYS A 2 28.09 12.61 9.97
CA CYS A 2 27.34 13.86 9.79
C CYS A 2 26.08 13.81 10.64
N ILE A 3 26.13 14.41 11.84
CA ILE A 3 25.03 14.48 12.82
C ILE A 3 23.75 15.03 12.17
N GLU A 4 23.90 15.91 11.17
CA GLU A 4 22.78 16.45 10.39
C GLU A 4 21.94 15.35 9.71
N ASN A 5 22.59 14.33 9.15
CA ASN A 5 21.89 13.21 8.49
C ASN A 5 21.08 12.39 9.50
N ASP A 6 21.59 12.21 10.71
CA ASP A 6 20.90 11.47 11.78
C ASP A 6 19.67 12.25 12.26
N LEU A 7 19.79 13.58 12.40
CA LEU A 7 18.67 14.46 12.73
C LEU A 7 17.60 14.47 11.63
N LEU A 8 18.02 14.44 10.35
CA LEU A 8 17.09 14.30 9.22
C LEU A 8 16.36 12.95 9.24
N ALA A 9 17.05 11.86 9.60
CA ALA A 9 16.42 10.55 9.72
C ALA A 9 15.38 10.52 10.85
N ILE A 10 15.69 11.12 12.01
CA ILE A 10 14.75 11.27 13.13
C ILE A 10 13.52 12.07 12.69
N LYS A 11 13.72 13.22 12.02
CA LYS A 11 12.62 14.03 11.49
C LYS A 11 11.71 13.20 10.57
N LYS A 12 12.28 12.40 9.67
CA LYS A 12 11.51 11.55 8.77
C LYS A 12 10.64 10.55 9.53
N ILE A 13 11.21 9.88 10.54
CA ILE A 13 10.53 8.84 11.32
C ILE A 13 9.38 9.41 12.15
N PHE A 14 9.61 10.52 12.85
CA PHE A 14 8.64 11.05 13.81
C PHE A 14 7.66 12.07 13.22
N ILE A 15 7.97 12.68 12.07
CA ILE A 15 7.17 13.76 11.48
C ILE A 15 6.70 13.39 10.08
N ASP A 16 7.63 13.10 9.16
CA ASP A 16 7.28 13.03 7.74
C ASP A 16 6.52 11.75 7.39
N TYR A 17 6.98 10.57 7.84
CA TYR A 17 6.29 9.30 7.57
C TYR A 17 4.90 9.20 8.20
N PRO A 18 4.66 9.64 9.45
CA PRO A 18 3.30 9.68 10.00
C PRO A 18 2.36 10.61 9.23
N ARG A 19 2.86 11.75 8.72
CA ARG A 19 2.08 12.63 7.83
C ARG A 19 1.79 11.96 6.49
N LEU A 20 2.80 11.38 5.87
CA LEU A 20 2.68 10.66 4.61
C LEU A 20 1.69 9.49 4.72
N TYR A 21 1.70 8.76 5.84
CA TYR A 21 0.75 7.70 6.14
C TYR A 21 -0.70 8.20 6.06
N LYS A 22 -1.01 9.35 6.67
CA LYS A 22 -2.36 9.95 6.62
C LYS A 22 -2.78 10.30 5.20
N VAL A 23 -1.89 10.92 4.43
CA VAL A 23 -2.14 11.28 3.02
C VAL A 23 -2.38 10.04 2.19
N LYS A 24 -1.51 9.03 2.28
CA LYS A 24 -1.67 7.76 1.55
C LYS A 24 -2.92 7.00 1.93
N LYS A 25 -3.38 7.10 3.18
CA LYS A 25 -4.64 6.51 3.62
C LYS A 25 -5.84 7.18 2.94
N GLN A 26 -5.81 8.51 2.78
CA GLN A 26 -6.83 9.24 2.01
C GLN A 26 -6.80 8.90 0.53
N GLU A 27 -5.60 8.81 -0.08
CA GLU A 27 -5.45 8.36 -1.47
C GLU A 27 -6.02 6.94 -1.67
N LEU A 28 -5.83 6.05 -0.70
CA LEU A 28 -6.40 4.70 -0.76
C LEU A 28 -7.93 4.73 -0.78
N VAL A 29 -8.55 5.57 0.07
CA VAL A 29 -10.01 5.73 0.10
C VAL A 29 -10.52 6.21 -1.25
N LYS A 30 -9.90 7.24 -1.82
CA LYS A 30 -10.26 7.74 -3.16
C LYS A 30 -10.13 6.66 -4.23
N ALA A 31 -9.06 5.87 -4.19
CA ALA A 31 -8.85 4.79 -5.16
C ALA A 31 -9.86 3.64 -5.00
N GLU A 32 -10.32 3.34 -3.78
CA GLU A 32 -11.39 2.36 -3.55
C GLU A 32 -12.76 2.90 -4.02
N GLN A 33 -13.03 4.20 -3.83
CA GLN A 33 -14.24 4.85 -4.36
C GLN A 33 -14.26 4.85 -5.89
N GLU A 34 -13.18 5.29 -6.54
CA GLU A 34 -13.05 5.27 -8.00
C GLU A 34 -13.20 3.85 -8.57
N ARG A 35 -12.63 2.84 -7.89
CA ARG A 35 -12.82 1.43 -8.25
C ARG A 35 -14.30 1.03 -8.21
N GLN A 36 -15.02 1.49 -7.19
CA GLN A 36 -16.44 1.18 -7.01
C GLN A 36 -17.30 1.87 -8.08
N ASP A 37 -17.01 3.13 -8.40
CA ASP A 37 -17.70 3.87 -9.46
C ASP A 37 -17.54 3.18 -10.81
N LEU A 38 -16.30 2.78 -11.16
CA LEU A 38 -16.03 2.05 -12.41
C LEU A 38 -16.77 0.70 -12.46
N LEU A 39 -16.88 0.00 -11.34
CA LEU A 39 -17.65 -1.24 -11.26
C LEU A 39 -19.15 -1.00 -11.43
N HIS A 40 -19.69 0.05 -10.81
CA HIS A 40 -21.09 0.42 -10.98
C HIS A 40 -21.41 0.83 -12.41
N VAL A 41 -20.49 1.51 -13.09
CA VAL A 41 -20.64 1.82 -14.53
C VAL A 41 -20.68 0.55 -15.37
N LEU A 42 -19.85 -0.46 -15.05
CA LEU A 42 -19.89 -1.77 -15.74
C LEU A 42 -21.16 -2.58 -15.44
N GLU A 43 -21.72 -2.44 -14.25
CA GLU A 43 -22.91 -3.16 -13.79
C GLU A 43 -24.22 -2.54 -14.30
N LEU A 44 -24.36 -1.20 -14.19
CA LEU A 44 -25.60 -0.48 -14.44
C LEU A 44 -25.63 0.20 -15.82
N GLY A 45 -24.45 0.43 -16.41
CA GLY A 45 -24.32 1.18 -17.66
C GLY A 45 -24.71 0.35 -18.87
N LYS A 46 -25.48 0.94 -19.78
CA LYS A 46 -25.68 0.40 -21.14
C LYS A 46 -24.47 0.77 -22.00
N LEU A 47 -23.40 -0.02 -21.87
CA LEU A 47 -22.14 0.20 -22.57
C LEU A 47 -22.03 -0.67 -23.82
N ASP A 48 -21.56 -0.08 -24.92
CA ASP A 48 -21.07 -0.85 -26.06
C ASP A 48 -19.71 -1.50 -25.72
N ALA A 49 -19.28 -2.45 -26.55
CA ALA A 49 -18.05 -3.20 -26.33
C ALA A 49 -16.80 -2.31 -26.24
N ILE A 50 -16.76 -1.20 -26.99
CA ILE A 50 -15.63 -0.27 -27.01
C ILE A 50 -15.54 0.47 -25.68
N LYS A 51 -16.67 1.00 -25.19
CA LYS A 51 -16.77 1.67 -23.89
C LYS A 51 -16.46 0.71 -22.75
N MET A 52 -16.99 -0.51 -22.80
CA MET A 52 -16.69 -1.53 -21.79
C MET A 52 -15.19 -1.85 -21.73
N GLY A 53 -14.52 -1.98 -22.88
CA GLY A 53 -13.08 -2.18 -22.94
C GLY A 53 -12.27 -0.99 -22.42
N LYS A 54 -12.76 0.25 -22.58
CA LYS A 54 -12.15 1.44 -21.98
C LYS A 54 -12.26 1.41 -20.45
N ILE A 55 -13.47 1.26 -19.91
CA ILE A 55 -13.72 1.23 -18.46
C ILE A 55 -12.97 0.08 -17.78
N THR A 56 -12.89 -1.09 -18.41
CA THR A 56 -12.13 -2.24 -17.86
C THR A 56 -10.63 -1.95 -17.77
N ARG A 57 -10.06 -1.23 -18.74
CA ARG A 57 -8.64 -0.81 -18.71
C ARG A 57 -8.39 0.21 -17.60
N GLU A 58 -9.27 1.19 -17.44
CA GLU A 58 -9.21 2.17 -16.35
C GLU A 58 -9.31 1.47 -14.99
N LEU A 59 -10.24 0.52 -14.84
CA LEU A 59 -10.38 -0.29 -13.64
C LEU A 59 -9.08 -1.05 -13.32
N LYS A 60 -8.42 -1.65 -14.33
CA LYS A 60 -7.13 -2.31 -14.15
C LYS A 60 -6.07 -1.34 -13.60
N GLN A 61 -5.99 -0.12 -14.14
CA GLN A 61 -5.03 0.90 -13.67
C GLN A 61 -5.30 1.32 -12.23
N VAL A 62 -6.56 1.59 -11.87
CA VAL A 62 -6.97 1.92 -10.50
C VAL A 62 -6.63 0.77 -9.55
N GLN A 63 -6.85 -0.48 -9.97
CA GLN A 63 -6.50 -1.65 -9.16
C GLN A 63 -5.00 -1.78 -8.91
N ILE A 64 -4.16 -1.52 -9.92
CA ILE A 64 -2.70 -1.52 -9.77
C ILE A 64 -2.27 -0.41 -8.80
N ARG A 65 -2.73 0.83 -9.02
CA ARG A 65 -2.41 1.99 -8.16
C ARG A 65 -2.80 1.73 -6.70
N ARG A 66 -4.00 1.22 -6.48
CA ARG A 66 -4.50 0.84 -5.15
C ARG A 66 -3.62 -0.22 -4.48
N ARG A 67 -3.15 -1.23 -5.24
CA ARG A 67 -2.25 -2.27 -4.70
C ARG A 67 -0.91 -1.66 -4.28
N GLN A 68 -0.33 -0.77 -5.09
CA GLN A 68 0.90 -0.05 -4.75
C GLN A 68 0.72 0.82 -3.50
N ILE A 69 -0.40 1.53 -3.38
CA ILE A 69 -0.72 2.32 -2.18
C ILE A 69 -0.80 1.43 -0.93
N LYS A 70 -1.49 0.28 -1.00
CA LYS A 70 -1.57 -0.67 0.12
C LYS A 70 -0.18 -1.20 0.51
N ASN A 71 0.66 -1.54 -0.47
CA ASN A 71 2.04 -1.97 -0.21
C ASN A 71 2.83 -0.89 0.54
N ASN A 72 2.74 0.37 0.11
CA ASN A 72 3.43 1.49 0.75
C ASN A 72 2.90 1.77 2.16
N LEU A 73 1.58 1.69 2.33
CA LEU A 73 0.92 1.90 3.62
C LEU A 73 1.36 0.89 4.66
N GLU A 74 1.72 -0.33 4.27
CA GLU A 74 2.11 -1.38 5.21
C GLU A 74 3.39 -1.02 5.98
N VAL A 75 4.40 -0.50 5.29
CA VAL A 75 5.62 0.01 5.93
C VAL A 75 5.31 1.27 6.75
N LEU A 76 4.58 2.21 6.15
CA LEU A 76 4.24 3.48 6.80
C LEU A 76 3.39 3.30 8.05
N GLU A 77 2.54 2.28 8.10
CA GLU A 77 1.72 1.95 9.27
C GLU A 77 2.59 1.52 10.44
N VAL A 78 3.58 0.66 10.20
CA VAL A 78 4.53 0.20 11.23
C VAL A 78 5.29 1.40 11.80
N ILE A 79 5.82 2.27 10.93
CA ILE A 79 6.57 3.47 11.35
C ILE A 79 5.66 4.46 12.10
N SER A 80 4.45 4.68 11.60
CA SER A 80 3.47 5.59 12.22
C SER A 80 3.08 5.11 13.62
N LYS A 81 2.77 3.82 13.79
CA LYS A 81 2.49 3.21 15.10
C LYS A 81 3.70 3.33 16.04
N PHE A 82 4.90 3.05 15.53
CA PHE A 82 6.14 3.22 16.29
C PHE A 82 6.31 4.65 16.80
N SER A 83 6.19 5.66 15.92
CA SER A 83 6.36 7.07 16.29
C SER A 83 5.40 7.54 17.39
N GLN A 84 4.18 7.00 17.41
CA GLN A 84 3.16 7.33 18.40
C GLN A 84 3.41 6.63 19.74
N ALA A 85 3.92 5.40 19.70
CA ALA A 85 4.15 4.57 20.90
C ALA A 85 5.54 4.77 21.53
N PHE A 86 6.50 5.38 20.82
CA PHE A 86 7.91 5.43 21.23
C PHE A 86 8.15 6.04 22.61
N ASN A 87 7.41 7.09 22.96
CA ASN A 87 7.59 7.79 24.24
C ASN A 87 7.04 7.00 25.43
N ASN A 88 6.11 6.09 25.21
CA ASN A 88 5.41 5.35 26.27
C ASN A 88 6.06 4.00 26.59
N ASN A 89 7.09 3.59 25.83
CA ASN A 89 7.75 2.31 26.01
C ASN A 89 9.00 2.45 26.88
N THR A 90 9.11 1.61 27.91
CA THR A 90 10.27 1.55 28.80
C THR A 90 11.49 0.93 28.13
N ASN A 91 11.31 0.05 27.13
CA ASN A 91 12.39 -0.58 26.39
C ASN A 91 12.44 -0.12 24.92
N LYS A 92 12.96 1.10 24.72
CA LYS A 92 13.07 1.76 23.42
C LYS A 92 13.96 1.01 22.43
N SER A 93 15.07 0.44 22.89
CA SER A 93 16.00 -0.29 22.03
C SER A 93 15.35 -1.53 21.39
N LYS A 94 14.70 -2.37 22.22
CA LYS A 94 13.97 -3.55 21.74
C LYS A 94 12.83 -3.18 20.78
N GLN A 95 12.16 -2.05 21.03
CA GLN A 95 11.11 -1.57 20.15
C GLN A 95 11.65 -1.17 18.77
N ILE A 96 12.78 -0.46 18.72
CA ILE A 96 13.45 -0.10 17.46
C ILE A 96 13.84 -1.36 16.68
N GLU A 97 14.47 -2.34 17.34
CA GLU A 97 14.87 -3.60 16.71
C GLU A 97 13.67 -4.36 16.13
N THR A 98 12.56 -4.42 16.87
CA THR A 98 11.31 -5.06 16.42
C THR A 98 10.79 -4.37 15.16
N VAL A 99 10.79 -3.03 15.13
CA VAL A 99 10.33 -2.25 13.97
C VAL A 99 11.25 -2.45 12.78
N MET A 100 12.57 -2.45 12.98
CA MET A 100 13.55 -2.70 11.93
C MET A 100 13.33 -4.08 11.29
N ASN A 101 13.20 -5.13 12.10
CA ASN A 101 12.95 -6.48 11.62
C ASN A 101 11.62 -6.58 10.88
N THR A 102 10.58 -5.92 11.38
CA THR A 102 9.26 -5.89 10.73
C THR A 102 9.32 -5.20 9.36
N VAL A 103 9.95 -4.03 9.29
CA VAL A 103 10.13 -3.30 8.02
C VAL A 103 10.94 -4.12 7.04
N LYS A 104 12.04 -4.74 7.49
CA LYS A 104 12.88 -5.63 6.68
C LYS A 104 12.07 -6.78 6.06
N ASN A 105 11.29 -7.48 6.89
CA ASN A 105 10.43 -8.57 6.43
C ASN A 105 9.38 -8.10 5.40
N ILE A 106 8.85 -6.88 5.56
CA ILE A 106 7.88 -6.28 4.63
C ILE A 106 8.55 -5.91 3.30
N THR A 107 9.80 -5.45 3.32
CA THR A 107 10.53 -5.02 2.12
C THR A 107 11.17 -6.15 1.33
N GLU A 108 11.59 -7.23 1.99
CA GLU A 108 12.33 -8.34 1.37
C GLU A 108 11.43 -9.46 0.82
N ARG A 109 10.16 -9.49 1.20
CA ARG A 109 9.24 -10.52 0.73
C ARG A 109 8.97 -10.41 -0.78
N ASP A 110 9.01 -11.55 -1.46
CA ASP A 110 8.50 -11.67 -2.82
C ASP A 110 6.97 -11.85 -2.78
N ARG A 111 6.23 -10.91 -3.38
CA ARG A 111 4.76 -10.91 -3.38
C ARG A 111 4.23 -11.44 -4.70
N LYS A 112 4.04 -12.75 -4.79
CA LYS A 112 3.24 -13.38 -5.86
C LYS A 112 1.76 -13.41 -5.48
N TYR A 113 0.88 -13.12 -6.44
CA TYR A 113 -0.56 -13.12 -6.21
C TYR A 113 -1.12 -14.54 -6.39
N THR A 114 -1.84 -15.02 -5.38
CA THR A 114 -2.54 -16.31 -5.41
C THR A 114 -4.04 -16.06 -5.45
N MET A 115 -4.70 -16.58 -6.48
CA MET A 115 -6.16 -16.60 -6.60
C MET A 115 -6.76 -17.45 -5.47
N ARG A 116 -7.82 -16.93 -4.84
CA ARG A 116 -8.46 -17.59 -3.68
C ARG A 116 -9.70 -18.42 -4.04
N VAL A 117 -10.40 -18.02 -5.09
CA VAL A 117 -11.70 -18.60 -5.50
C VAL A 117 -11.63 -19.11 -6.93
N ARG A 118 -11.31 -18.24 -7.89
CA ARG A 118 -11.10 -18.60 -9.30
C ARG A 118 -9.68 -19.11 -9.54
N THR A 119 -9.34 -20.20 -8.86
CA THR A 119 -8.02 -20.86 -8.95
C THR A 119 -7.73 -21.37 -10.37
N ASP A 120 -8.77 -21.63 -11.16
CA ASP A 120 -8.70 -21.94 -12.60
C ASP A 120 -7.95 -20.86 -13.40
N LEU A 121 -7.99 -19.61 -12.96
CA LEU A 121 -7.37 -18.47 -13.63
C LEU A 121 -5.92 -18.22 -13.20
N GLN A 122 -5.39 -18.97 -12.22
CA GLN A 122 -4.05 -18.73 -11.66
C GLN A 122 -2.97 -18.75 -12.75
N LYS A 123 -3.08 -19.68 -13.71
CA LYS A 123 -2.14 -19.81 -14.83
C LYS A 123 -2.01 -18.55 -15.69
N LEU A 124 -3.07 -17.73 -15.79
CA LEU A 124 -3.03 -16.50 -16.59
C LEU A 124 -2.23 -15.38 -15.91
N VAL A 125 -1.92 -15.52 -14.62
CA VAL A 125 -1.15 -14.55 -13.83
C VAL A 125 0.31 -14.98 -13.67
N GLU A 126 0.58 -16.28 -13.76
CA GLU A 126 1.93 -16.86 -13.59
C GLU A 126 2.77 -16.82 -14.88
N VAL A 127 2.15 -16.71 -16.06
CA VAL A 127 2.83 -16.77 -17.37
C VAL A 127 3.35 -15.41 -17.84
N GLY A 128 3.28 -14.37 -17.00
CA GLY A 128 3.62 -12.99 -17.34
C GLY A 128 4.99 -12.50 -16.86
N GLU A 129 6.03 -13.35 -16.94
CA GLU A 129 7.45 -12.97 -16.86
C GLU A 129 8.12 -13.10 -18.23
#